data_AF-A0A954K9I1-F1
#
_entry.id   AF-A0A954K9I1-F1
#
_cell.length_a   1.000
_cell.length_b   1.000
_cell.length_c   1.000
_cell.angle_alpha   90.00
_cell.angle_beta   90.00
_cell.angle_gamma   90.00
#
_symmetry.space_group_name_H-M   'P 1'
#
loop_
_entity.id
_entity.type
_entity.pdbx_description
1 polymer ?
#
loop_
_entity_poly.entity_id
_entity_poly.type
_entity_poly.pdbx_seq_one_letter_code
_entity_poly.pdbx_strand_id
1 'polypeptide(L)'
;LLTYYQGLSRTIFNSRKAKVDTSGFSCELKKVVPVDPQKIYPEGLTEYSATVKWIEPFVTQKPQTLNLIIQVWTDKTTRDGYLFACVSPQERKAEIWQSMQNIRDSFYRSLQK
;
A
#
# COMPACT_ATOMS: atom_id res chain seq x y z
N LEU A 1 3.16 -7.45 7.42
CA LEU A 1 1.92 -6.71 7.08
C LEU A 1 0.65 -7.55 7.28
N LEU A 2 0.52 -8.72 6.64
CA LEU A 2 -0.67 -9.58 6.78
C LEU A 2 -0.98 -9.96 8.24
N THR A 3 0.01 -10.41 9.00
CA THR A 3 -0.13 -10.75 10.43
C THR A 3 -0.62 -9.57 11.28
N TYR A 4 -0.14 -8.35 10.97
CA TYR A 4 -0.58 -7.13 11.64
C TYR A 4 -2.05 -6.85 11.37
N TYR A 5 -2.48 -6.89 10.10
CA TYR A 5 -3.89 -6.69 9.74
C TYR A 5 -4.80 -7.79 10.31
N GLN A 6 -4.37 -9.04 10.33
CA GLN A 6 -5.11 -10.13 10.97
C GLN A 6 -5.29 -9.88 12.48
N GLY A 7 -4.22 -9.48 13.18
CA GLY A 7 -4.27 -9.17 14.62
C GLY A 7 -5.15 -7.95 14.93
N LEU A 8 -5.04 -6.89 14.13
CA LEU A 8 -5.84 -5.67 14.27
C LEU A 8 -7.32 -5.96 14.03
N SER A 9 -7.67 -6.64 12.94
CA SER A 9 -9.05 -7.03 12.64
C SER A 9 -9.64 -7.89 13.75
N ARG A 10 -8.91 -8.90 14.24
CA ARG A 10 -9.37 -9.73 15.38
C ARG A 10 -9.66 -8.89 16.62
N THR A 11 -8.78 -7.94 16.96
CA THR A 11 -8.95 -7.07 18.12
C THR A 11 -10.22 -6.22 18.01
N ILE A 12 -10.46 -5.64 16.83
CA ILE A 12 -11.63 -4.78 16.57
C ILE A 12 -12.93 -5.59 16.52
N PHE A 13 -12.92 -6.78 15.91
CA PHE A 13 -14.12 -7.61 15.85
C PHE A 13 -14.49 -8.19 17.23
N ASN A 14 -13.49 -8.59 18.03
CA ASN A 14 -13.70 -9.06 19.39
C ASN A 14 -14.33 -7.96 20.28
N SER A 15 -13.88 -6.71 20.18
CA SER A 15 -14.46 -5.60 20.96
C SER A 15 -15.93 -5.32 20.58
N ARG A 16 -16.35 -5.69 19.37
CA ARG A 16 -17.72 -5.55 18.87
C ARG A 16 -18.59 -6.80 19.08
N LYS A 17 -18.09 -7.84 19.78
CA LYS A 17 -18.75 -9.15 19.94
C LYS A 17 -19.13 -9.82 18.60
N ALA A 18 -18.53 -9.40 17.50
CA ALA A 18 -18.73 -10.00 16.19
C ALA A 18 -17.67 -11.07 15.96
N LYS A 19 -18.07 -12.32 15.72
CA LYS A 19 -17.14 -13.36 15.27
C LYS A 19 -16.93 -13.19 13.77
N VAL A 20 -15.76 -12.72 13.37
CA VAL A 20 -15.36 -12.65 11.97
C VAL A 20 -14.29 -13.69 11.69
N ASP A 21 -14.57 -14.55 10.72
CA ASP A 21 -13.58 -15.48 10.20
C ASP A 21 -12.55 -14.70 9.37
N THR A 22 -11.31 -14.68 9.87
CA THR A 22 -10.17 -14.00 9.25
C THR A 22 -9.26 -14.97 8.49
N SER A 23 -9.63 -16.25 8.41
CA SER A 23 -8.84 -17.30 7.75
C SER A 23 -8.60 -17.02 6.26
N GLY A 24 -9.56 -16.35 5.60
CA GLY A 24 -9.47 -15.98 4.19
C GLY A 24 -8.61 -14.74 3.88
N PHE A 25 -7.98 -14.13 4.89
CA PHE A 25 -7.15 -12.95 4.66
C PHE A 25 -5.86 -13.36 3.94
N SER A 26 -5.58 -12.70 2.82
CA SER A 26 -4.37 -12.95 2.05
C SER A 26 -3.70 -11.66 1.61
N CYS A 27 -2.39 -11.76 1.38
CA CYS A 27 -1.60 -10.69 0.79
C CYS A 27 -0.69 -11.31 -0.26
N GLU A 28 -0.92 -10.95 -1.51
CA GLU A 28 -0.02 -11.27 -2.60
C GLU A 28 0.90 -10.09 -2.81
N LEU A 29 2.21 -10.29 -2.71
CA LEU A 29 3.22 -9.26 -2.91
C LEU A 29 4.16 -9.69 -4.03
N LYS A 30 4.36 -8.82 -5.02
CA LYS A 30 5.26 -9.06 -6.15
C LYS A 30 6.21 -7.88 -6.27
N LYS A 31 7.51 -8.17 -6.27
CA LYS A 31 8.52 -7.17 -6.66
C LYS A 31 8.33 -6.85 -8.14
N VAL A 32 8.28 -5.58 -8.49
CA VAL A 32 8.09 -5.13 -9.87
C VAL A 32 9.18 -4.14 -10.24
N VAL A 33 9.48 -4.07 -11.55
CA VAL A 33 10.39 -3.05 -12.07
C VAL A 33 9.61 -1.73 -12.13
N PRO A 34 10.05 -0.69 -11.39
CA PRO A 34 9.39 0.61 -11.43
C PRO A 34 9.51 1.22 -12.83
N VAL A 35 8.42 1.77 -13.34
CA VAL A 35 8.40 2.53 -14.59
C VAL A 35 8.54 4.00 -14.26
N ASP A 36 9.63 4.62 -14.70
CA ASP A 36 9.97 6.02 -14.44
C ASP A 36 10.48 6.74 -15.71
N PRO A 37 9.57 7.08 -16.63
CA PRO A 37 9.95 7.77 -17.87
C PRO A 37 10.47 9.19 -17.62
N GLN A 38 10.10 9.79 -16.48
CA GLN A 38 10.47 11.16 -16.13
C GLN A 38 11.80 11.24 -15.36
N LYS A 39 12.38 10.08 -14.98
CA LYS A 39 13.64 9.96 -14.22
C LYS A 39 13.60 10.75 -12.91
N ILE A 40 12.47 10.68 -12.20
CA ILE A 40 12.25 11.37 -10.94
C ILE A 40 12.41 10.47 -9.72
N TYR A 41 12.41 9.15 -9.89
CA TYR A 41 12.50 8.23 -8.77
C TYR A 41 13.89 8.27 -8.13
N PRO A 42 13.96 8.16 -6.79
CA PRO A 42 15.22 8.11 -6.08
C PRO A 42 16.03 6.86 -6.44
N GLU A 43 17.35 6.98 -6.35
CA GLU A 43 18.25 5.87 -6.62
C GLU A 43 18.05 4.72 -5.62
N GLY A 44 18.11 3.48 -6.10
CA GLY A 44 17.92 2.30 -5.26
C GLY A 44 16.47 2.01 -4.87
N LEU A 45 15.51 2.76 -5.42
CA LEU A 45 14.09 2.50 -5.20
C LEU A 45 13.69 1.10 -5.65
N THR A 46 13.01 0.39 -4.75
CA THR A 46 12.36 -0.87 -5.04
C THR A 46 10.85 -0.70 -4.99
N GLU A 47 10.15 -1.15 -6.03
CA GLU A 47 8.70 -1.15 -6.09
C GLU A 47 8.13 -2.56 -5.89
N TYR A 48 7.01 -2.62 -5.19
CA TYR A 48 6.19 -3.80 -5.04
C TYR A 48 4.75 -3.50 -5.43
N SER A 49 4.16 -4.43 -6.16
CA SER A 49 2.73 -4.51 -6.42
C SER A 49 2.13 -5.49 -5.42
N ALA A 50 1.12 -5.07 -4.66
CA ALA A 50 0.41 -5.95 -3.74
C ALA A 50 -1.10 -5.97 -3.95
N THR A 51 -1.70 -7.09 -3.59
CA THR A 51 -3.15 -7.26 -3.48
C THR A 51 -3.46 -7.88 -2.13
N VAL A 52 -4.27 -7.18 -1.34
CA VAL A 52 -4.71 -7.65 -0.02
C VAL A 52 -6.19 -7.97 -0.08
N LYS A 53 -6.54 -9.22 0.23
CA LYS A 53 -7.93 -9.63 0.44
C LYS A 53 -8.18 -9.69 1.93
N TRP A 54 -9.16 -8.95 2.41
CA TRP A 54 -9.47 -8.84 3.83
C TRP A 54 -10.95 -8.51 4.05
N ILE A 55 -11.36 -8.51 5.31
CA ILE A 55 -12.64 -7.93 5.75
C ILE A 55 -12.31 -6.64 6.46
N GLU A 56 -12.83 -5.53 5.95
CA GLU A 56 -12.53 -4.19 6.45
C GLU A 56 -13.15 -4.02 7.86
N PRO A 57 -12.34 -3.86 8.93
CA PRO A 57 -12.82 -4.07 10.29
C PRO A 57 -13.44 -2.83 10.94
N PHE A 58 -13.25 -1.63 10.37
CA PHE A 58 -13.61 -0.38 11.03
C PHE A 58 -15.02 0.07 10.72
N VAL A 59 -15.41 0.13 9.44
CA VAL A 59 -16.64 0.81 9.01
C VAL A 59 -17.64 -0.18 8.41
N THR A 60 -17.25 -0.82 7.32
CA THR A 60 -18.12 -1.61 6.45
C THR A 60 -18.29 -3.05 6.92
N GLN A 61 -17.27 -3.65 7.53
CA GLN A 61 -17.27 -5.06 7.97
C GLN A 61 -17.53 -6.04 6.81
N LYS A 62 -17.20 -5.63 5.59
CA LYS A 62 -17.43 -6.41 4.37
C LYS A 62 -16.10 -6.89 3.78
N PRO A 63 -16.12 -8.02 3.04
CA PRO A 63 -15.00 -8.41 2.21
C PRO A 63 -14.62 -7.28 1.26
N GLN A 64 -13.33 -6.98 1.21
CA GLN A 64 -12.75 -5.97 0.35
C GLN A 64 -11.44 -6.49 -0.21
N THR A 65 -11.14 -6.10 -1.45
CA THR A 65 -9.81 -6.27 -2.02
C THR A 65 -9.16 -4.91 -2.12
N LEU A 66 -7.96 -4.77 -1.57
CA LEU A 66 -7.13 -3.57 -1.70
C LEU A 66 -6.02 -3.86 -2.70
N ASN A 67 -5.82 -2.93 -3.63
CA ASN A 67 -4.67 -2.93 -4.53
C ASN A 67 -3.65 -1.91 -3.99
N LEU A 68 -2.36 -2.27 -4.01
CA LEU A 68 -1.29 -1.46 -3.45
C LEU A 68 -0.11 -1.32 -4.42
N ILE A 69 0.43 -0.11 -4.50
CA ILE A 69 1.79 0.14 -4.98
C ILE A 69 2.61 0.58 -3.78
N ILE A 70 3.69 -0.13 -3.48
CA ILE A 70 4.59 0.17 -2.38
C ILE A 70 5.96 0.47 -2.97
N GLN A 71 6.54 1.61 -2.64
CA GLN A 71 7.90 1.97 -3.03
C GLN A 71 8.73 2.21 -1.77
N VAL A 72 9.93 1.63 -1.74
CA VAL A 72 10.87 1.77 -0.63
C VAL A 72 12.24 2.13 -1.15
N TRP A 73 12.93 3.01 -0.44
CA TRP A 73 14.33 3.36 -0.69
C TRP A 73 14.97 3.90 0.58
N THR A 74 16.28 4.04 0.54
CA THR A 74 17.04 4.74 1.58
C THR A 74 17.75 5.90 0.91
N ASP A 75 17.55 7.11 1.43
CA ASP A 75 18.26 8.26 0.92
C ASP A 75 19.77 8.13 1.22
N LYS A 76 20.61 8.32 0.21
CA LYS A 76 22.05 8.13 0.36
C LYS A 76 22.71 9.26 1.17
N THR A 77 22.11 10.44 1.18
CA THR A 77 22.63 11.65 1.82
C THR A 77 22.21 11.69 3.28
N THR A 78 20.91 11.60 3.56
CA THR A 78 20.38 11.70 4.93
C THR A 78 20.42 10.37 5.67
N ARG A 79 20.55 9.25 4.94
CA ARG A 79 20.44 7.86 5.45
C ARG A 79 19.05 7.48 5.94
N ASP A 80 18.04 8.33 5.71
CA ASP A 80 16.67 8.05 6.11
C ASP A 80 16.05 6.97 5.21
N GLY A 81 15.27 6.08 5.83
CA GLY A 81 14.45 5.09 5.14
C GLY A 81 13.08 5.67 4.79
N TYR A 82 12.67 5.51 3.54
CA TYR A 82 11.37 5.97 3.06
C TYR A 82 10.49 4.80 2.64
N LEU A 83 9.20 4.94 2.93
CA LEU A 83 8.12 4.05 2.50
C LEU A 83 7.01 4.93 1.91
N PHE A 84 6.75 4.75 0.62
CA PHE A 84 5.58 5.34 -0.04
C PHE A 84 4.58 4.24 -0.40
N ALA A 85 3.30 4.44 -0.10
CA ALA A 85 2.25 3.48 -0.42
C ALA A 85 1.01 4.16 -1.02
N CYS A 86 0.64 3.76 -2.23
CA CYS A 86 -0.66 4.09 -2.83
C CYS A 86 -1.59 2.89 -2.65
N VAL A 87 -2.77 3.10 -2.05
CA VAL A 87 -3.70 2.02 -1.70
C VAL A 87 -5.12 2.42 -2.10
N SER A 88 -5.81 1.55 -2.83
CA SER A 88 -7.23 1.76 -3.16
C SER A 88 -7.96 0.44 -3.39
N PRO A 89 -9.25 0.34 -3.01
CA PRO A 89 -10.10 -0.79 -3.39
C PRO A 89 -10.53 -0.76 -4.86
N GLN A 90 -10.37 0.39 -5.54
CA GLN A 90 -10.68 0.52 -6.95
C GLN A 90 -9.63 -0.16 -7.82
N GLU A 91 -10.04 -0.61 -9.01
CA GLU A 91 -9.11 -1.17 -10.02
C GLU A 91 -8.03 -0.14 -10.40
N ARG A 92 -6.82 -0.62 -10.76
CA ARG A 92 -5.66 0.24 -11.06
C ARG A 92 -5.84 1.25 -12.19
N LYS A 93 -6.84 1.02 -13.05
CA LYS A 93 -7.20 1.91 -14.16
C LYS A 93 -8.11 3.07 -13.75
N ALA A 94 -8.64 3.07 -12.53
CA ALA A 94 -9.53 4.13 -12.04
C ALA A 94 -8.74 5.43 -11.82
N GLU A 95 -9.39 6.58 -12.04
CA GLU A 95 -8.79 7.92 -11.99
C GLU A 95 -8.10 8.25 -10.65
N ILE A 96 -8.57 7.65 -9.55
CA ILE A 96 -7.95 7.81 -8.23
C ILE A 96 -6.48 7.37 -8.22
N TRP A 97 -6.12 6.37 -9.04
CA TRP A 97 -4.74 5.91 -9.14
C TRP A 97 -3.82 6.93 -9.78
N GLN A 98 -4.29 7.59 -10.84
CA GLN A 98 -3.55 8.68 -11.46
C GLN A 98 -3.36 9.84 -10.47
N SER A 99 -4.38 10.17 -9.69
CA SER A 99 -4.29 11.20 -8.65
C SER A 99 -3.23 10.87 -7.59
N MET A 100 -3.23 9.64 -7.07
CA MET A 100 -2.22 9.18 -6.10
C MET A 100 -0.81 9.15 -6.70
N GLN A 101 -0.66 8.73 -7.96
CA GLN A 101 0.62 8.74 -8.67
C GLN A 101 1.14 10.16 -8.88
N ASN A 102 0.27 11.11 -9.22
CA ASN A 102 0.67 12.52 -9.36
C ASN A 102 1.16 13.12 -8.03
N ILE A 103 0.49 12.81 -6.91
CA ILE A 103 0.93 13.25 -5.58
C ILE A 103 2.32 12.69 -5.26
N ARG A 104 2.51 11.39 -5.50
CA ARG A 104 3.79 10.70 -5.33
C ARG A 104 4.90 11.32 -6.18
N ASP A 105 4.63 11.57 -7.45
CA ASP A 105 5.60 12.11 -8.38
C ASP A 105 5.97 13.57 -8.01
N SER A 106 4.99 14.35 -7.51
CA SER A 106 5.24 15.68 -6.95
C SER A 106 6.16 15.63 -5.72
N PHE A 107 5.94 14.65 -4.82
CA PHE A 107 6.82 14.41 -3.68
C PHE A 107 8.26 14.11 -4.13
N TYR A 108 8.46 13.23 -5.12
CA TYR A 108 9.80 12.95 -5.64
C TYR A 108 10.50 14.16 -6.23
N ARG A 109 9.77 14.99 -6.98
CA ARG A 109 10.32 16.25 -7.49
C ARG A 109 10.74 17.21 -6.38
N SER A 110 10.09 17.14 -5.22
CA SER A 110 10.48 17.96 -4.07
C SER A 110 11.76 17.49 -3.40
N LEU A 111 12.08 16.19 -3.48
CA LEU A 111 13.34 15.63 -2.95
C LEU A 111 14.57 15.93 -3.83
N GLN A 112 14.36 16.30 -5.09
CA GLN A 112 15.44 16.64 -6.02
C GLN A 112 15.85 18.12 -5.98
N LYS A 113 15.16 18.95 -5.21
CA LYS A 113 15.46 20.38 -5.03
C LYS A 113 16.45 20.60 -3.91
#